data_AF-A0A0B7H4G9-F1
#
_entry.id   AF-A0A0B7H4G9-F1
#
_cell.length_a   1.000
_cell.length_b   1.000
_cell.length_c   1.000
_cell.angle_alpha   90.00
_cell.angle_beta   90.00
_cell.angle_gamma   90.00
#
_symmetry.space_group_name_H-M   'P 1'
#
loop_
_entity.id
_entity.type
_entity.pdbx_description
1 polymer ?
#
loop_
_entity_poly.entity_id
_entity_poly.type
_entity_poly.pdbx_seq_one_letter_code
_entity_poly.pdbx_strand_id
1 'polypeptide(L)'
;MSDKRKSKAHDLGGDIFIHGDCVTIGCLPMTDNYIKEIYLLATYARNNGQNKIPVYLFPFKMTDKNMQIYKGKYKYNEELISFWNNLKKGYDTFVKDLKALDVQITKNGDYSF
;
A
#
# COMPACT_ATOMS: atom_id res chain seq x y z
N MET A 1 -10.01 -6.37 -7.60
CA MET A 1 -8.71 -5.71 -7.33
C MET A 1 -8.64 -4.44 -8.19
N SER A 2 -8.03 -3.37 -7.69
CA SER A 2 -8.09 -2.01 -8.28
C SER A 2 -7.35 -1.95 -9.62
N ASP A 3 -6.17 -2.56 -9.66
CA ASP A 3 -5.36 -2.87 -10.85
C ASP A 3 -6.17 -3.53 -11.97
N LYS A 4 -6.98 -4.57 -11.66
CA LYS A 4 -7.85 -5.25 -12.63
C LYS A 4 -8.90 -4.34 -13.26
N ARG A 5 -9.25 -3.23 -12.60
CA ARG A 5 -10.23 -2.25 -13.08
C ARG A 5 -9.58 -1.08 -13.82
N LYS A 6 -8.31 -0.77 -13.53
CA LYS A 6 -7.58 0.38 -14.08
C LYS A 6 -6.58 0.04 -15.18
N SER A 7 -6.08 -1.20 -15.23
CA SER A 7 -5.04 -1.62 -16.18
C SER A 7 -5.60 -2.51 -17.29
N LYS A 8 -5.03 -2.36 -18.49
CA LYS A 8 -5.25 -3.26 -19.64
C LYS A 8 -4.10 -4.26 -19.84
N ALA A 9 -3.11 -4.26 -18.95
CA ALA A 9 -1.98 -5.16 -19.04
C ALA A 9 -2.43 -6.63 -18.91
N HIS A 10 -1.76 -7.52 -19.65
CA HIS A 10 -2.01 -8.95 -19.60
C HIS A 10 -1.59 -9.54 -18.24
N ASP A 11 -0.40 -9.16 -17.78
CA ASP A 11 0.17 -9.61 -16.51
C ASP A 11 0.02 -8.52 -15.46
N LEU A 12 -0.94 -8.70 -14.57
CA LEU A 12 -1.09 -7.87 -13.38
C LEU A 12 -0.27 -8.47 -12.24
N GLY A 13 0.32 -7.61 -11.41
CA GLY A 13 1.09 -8.05 -10.26
C GLY A 13 0.26 -8.89 -9.30
N GLY A 14 0.87 -9.93 -8.73
CA GLY A 14 0.28 -10.83 -7.76
C GLY A 14 1.35 -11.40 -6.82
N ASP A 15 0.94 -12.17 -5.83
CA ASP A 15 1.84 -12.92 -4.94
C ASP A 15 3.00 -12.09 -4.35
N ILE A 16 2.65 -10.92 -3.81
CA ILE A 16 3.59 -10.02 -3.14
C ILE A 16 3.82 -10.53 -1.71
N PHE A 17 5.02 -11.05 -1.45
CA PHE A 17 5.43 -11.50 -0.12
C PHE A 17 6.31 -10.46 0.59
N ILE A 18 6.24 -10.45 1.93
CA ILE A 18 7.21 -9.78 2.79
C ILE A 18 8.16 -10.87 3.28
N HIS A 19 9.46 -10.77 2.99
CA HIS A 19 10.42 -11.84 3.28
C HIS A 19 11.80 -11.30 3.70
N GLY A 20 12.68 -12.22 4.15
CA GLY A 20 14.09 -11.94 4.45
C GLY A 20 14.94 -11.89 3.19
N ASP A 21 16.28 -11.95 3.32
CA ASP A 21 17.19 -11.87 2.17
C ASP A 21 17.05 -10.56 1.33
N CYS A 22 17.87 -10.40 0.30
CA CYS A 22 17.95 -9.21 -0.54
C CYS A 22 17.47 -9.40 -2.00
N VAL A 23 16.91 -10.57 -2.32
CA VAL A 23 16.43 -10.88 -3.69
C VAL A 23 14.99 -10.41 -3.88
N THR A 24 14.70 -9.64 -4.92
CA THR A 24 13.31 -9.25 -5.23
C THR A 24 13.05 -9.11 -6.73
N ILE A 25 11.96 -9.73 -7.19
CA ILE A 25 11.36 -9.56 -8.54
C ILE A 25 9.96 -8.91 -8.38
N GLY A 26 9.69 -8.27 -7.24
CA GLY A 26 8.39 -7.65 -6.92
C GLY A 26 7.90 -7.84 -5.48
N CYS A 27 8.61 -8.64 -4.68
CA CYS A 27 8.35 -8.81 -3.25
C CYS A 27 9.00 -7.69 -2.41
N LEU A 28 8.69 -7.67 -1.11
CA LEU A 28 9.17 -6.67 -0.14
C LEU A 28 10.26 -7.30 0.75
N PRO A 29 11.54 -7.23 0.36
CA PRO A 29 12.65 -7.77 1.15
C PRO A 29 12.94 -6.86 2.34
N MET A 30 12.71 -7.36 3.54
CA MET A 30 12.98 -6.65 4.78
C MET A 30 14.34 -7.06 5.37
N THR A 31 15.18 -7.83 4.69
CA THR A 31 16.37 -8.50 5.25
C THR A 31 16.03 -9.44 6.42
N ASP A 32 16.98 -10.30 6.78
CA ASP A 32 16.75 -11.31 7.81
C ASP A 32 16.47 -10.73 9.19
N ASN A 33 17.03 -9.56 9.51
CA ASN A 33 16.86 -8.96 10.83
C ASN A 33 15.46 -8.39 11.00
N TYR A 34 14.97 -7.58 10.06
CA TYR A 34 13.64 -6.97 10.20
C TYR A 34 12.51 -7.95 9.91
N ILE A 35 12.68 -8.94 9.02
CA ILE A 35 11.61 -9.94 8.80
C ILE A 35 11.34 -10.77 10.05
N LYS A 36 12.36 -11.08 10.85
CA LYS A 36 12.19 -11.83 12.11
C LYS A 36 11.29 -11.08 13.09
N GLU A 37 11.51 -9.78 13.22
CA GLU A 37 10.69 -8.92 14.08
C GLU A 37 9.24 -8.83 13.56
N ILE A 38 9.06 -8.59 12.27
CA ILE A 38 7.73 -8.55 11.63
C ILE A 38 7.00 -9.89 11.83
N TYR A 39 7.69 -11.01 11.61
CA TYR A 39 7.13 -12.35 11.79
C TYR A 39 6.72 -12.60 13.24
N LEU A 40 7.54 -12.20 14.20
CA LEU A 40 7.25 -12.33 15.62
C LEU A 40 6.01 -11.53 16.01
N LEU A 41 5.93 -10.26 15.60
CA LEU A 41 4.76 -9.39 15.83
C LEU A 41 3.49 -9.97 15.19
N ALA A 42 3.60 -10.46 13.94
CA ALA A 42 2.49 -11.09 13.25
C ALA A 42 2.01 -12.36 13.95
N THR A 43 2.94 -13.17 14.45
CA THR A 43 2.63 -14.38 15.22
C THR A 43 1.91 -14.03 16.52
N TYR A 44 2.36 -13.02 17.25
CA TYR A 44 1.66 -12.57 18.45
C TYR A 44 0.27 -12.03 18.15
N ALA A 45 0.10 -11.21 17.12
CA ALA A 45 -1.20 -10.69 16.72
C ALA A 45 -2.18 -11.84 16.38
N ARG A 46 -1.72 -12.84 15.62
CA ARG A 46 -2.50 -14.04 15.28
C ARG A 46 -2.89 -14.86 16.49
N ASN A 47 -1.94 -15.13 17.39
CA ASN A 47 -2.20 -15.89 18.62
C ASN A 47 -3.19 -15.18 19.56
N ASN A 48 -3.31 -13.85 19.45
CA ASN A 48 -4.28 -13.05 20.18
C ASN A 48 -5.59 -12.79 19.39
N GLY A 49 -5.86 -13.56 18.32
CA GLY A 49 -7.14 -13.54 17.61
C GLY A 49 -7.23 -12.56 16.43
N GLN A 50 -6.16 -11.83 16.09
CA GLN A 50 -6.16 -10.96 14.91
C GLN A 50 -5.98 -11.79 13.63
N ASN A 51 -7.08 -12.35 13.13
CA ASN A 51 -7.09 -13.24 11.95
C ASN A 51 -6.62 -12.57 10.64
N LYS A 52 -6.74 -11.25 10.52
CA LYS A 52 -6.25 -10.48 9.37
C LYS A 52 -5.35 -9.37 9.87
N ILE A 53 -4.12 -9.34 9.36
CA ILE A 53 -3.15 -8.28 9.63
C ILE A 53 -3.06 -7.44 8.36
N PRO A 54 -3.64 -6.22 8.34
CA PRO A 54 -3.62 -5.40 7.14
C PRO A 54 -2.21 -4.84 6.92
N VAL A 55 -1.81 -4.77 5.65
CA VAL A 55 -0.57 -4.13 5.21
C VAL A 55 -0.95 -3.05 4.21
N TYR A 56 -0.56 -1.81 4.48
CA TYR A 56 -0.80 -0.68 3.59
C TYR A 56 0.51 -0.22 2.97
N LEU A 57 0.55 -0.18 1.64
CA LEU A 57 1.69 0.34 0.89
C LEU A 57 1.30 1.66 0.24
N PHE A 58 2.05 2.71 0.59
CA PHE A 58 1.93 4.01 -0.02
C PHE A 58 3.19 4.33 -0.83
N PRO A 59 3.08 5.00 -1.99
CA PRO A 59 4.22 5.23 -2.89
C PRO A 59 5.31 6.12 -2.28
N PHE A 60 4.94 6.92 -1.28
CA PHE A 60 5.81 7.78 -0.49
C PHE A 60 5.06 8.23 0.76
N LYS A 61 5.74 8.88 1.72
CA LYS A 61 5.08 9.56 2.84
C LYS A 61 4.21 10.70 2.30
N MET A 62 2.89 10.54 2.26
CA MET A 62 1.97 11.42 1.52
C MET A 62 1.64 12.73 2.24
N THR A 63 2.64 13.37 2.87
CA THR A 63 2.50 14.71 3.43
C THR A 63 2.15 15.72 2.35
N ASP A 64 1.50 16.83 2.70
CA ASP A 64 1.12 17.85 1.72
C ASP A 64 2.32 18.38 0.93
N LYS A 65 3.46 18.59 1.60
CA LYS A 65 4.73 18.96 0.97
C LYS A 65 5.16 17.94 -0.08
N ASN A 66 5.17 16.65 0.26
CA ASN A 66 5.58 15.60 -0.67
C ASN A 66 4.59 15.47 -1.82
N MET A 67 3.28 15.58 -1.55
CA MET A 67 2.27 15.58 -2.60
C MET A 67 2.52 16.68 -3.62
N GLN A 68 2.87 17.91 -3.20
CA GLN A 68 3.20 18.98 -4.16
C GLN A 68 4.45 18.67 -4.98
N ILE A 69 5.52 18.16 -4.33
CA ILE A 69 6.75 17.78 -5.02
C ILE A 69 6.47 16.71 -6.09
N TYR A 70 5.76 15.63 -5.73
CA TYR A 70 5.49 14.53 -6.66
C TYR A 70 4.48 14.92 -7.74
N LYS A 71 3.44 15.71 -7.43
CA LYS A 71 2.56 16.28 -8.46
C LYS A 71 3.31 17.13 -9.46
N GLY A 72 4.23 17.98 -9.00
CA GLY A 72 5.09 18.77 -9.87
C GLY A 72 5.97 17.89 -10.77
N LYS A 73 6.59 16.83 -10.20
CA LYS A 73 7.43 15.88 -10.93
C LYS A 73 6.67 15.12 -12.03
N TYR A 74 5.40 14.77 -11.79
CA TYR A 74 4.58 13.98 -12.71
C TYR A 74 3.41 14.79 -13.31
N LYS A 75 3.59 16.11 -13.47
CA LYS A 75 2.53 17.06 -13.85
C LYS A 75 1.75 16.72 -15.12
N TYR A 76 2.34 15.96 -16.04
CA TYR A 76 1.71 15.53 -17.29
C TYR A 76 1.01 14.16 -17.20
N ASN A 77 0.98 13.54 -16.01
CA ASN A 77 0.31 12.27 -15.77
C ASN A 77 -0.88 12.49 -14.82
N GLU A 78 -1.98 12.98 -15.39
CA GLU A 78 -3.19 13.33 -14.63
C GLU A 78 -3.83 12.12 -13.94
N GLU A 79 -3.81 10.94 -14.58
CA GLU A 79 -4.34 9.70 -14.00
C GLU A 79 -3.57 9.30 -12.74
N LEU A 80 -2.23 9.36 -12.77
CA LEU A 80 -1.39 9.06 -11.61
C LEU A 80 -1.60 10.08 -10.49
N ILE A 81 -1.74 11.36 -10.83
CA ILE A 81 -2.02 12.41 -9.85
C ILE A 81 -3.40 12.20 -9.20
N SER A 82 -4.42 11.85 -9.98
CA SER A 82 -5.76 11.52 -9.48
C SER A 82 -5.72 10.31 -8.55
N PHE A 83 -5.00 9.26 -8.95
CA PHE A 83 -4.77 8.08 -8.13
C PHE A 83 -4.09 8.40 -6.80
N TRP A 84 -3.05 9.25 -6.79
CA TRP A 84 -2.41 9.68 -5.55
C TRP A 84 -3.33 10.54 -4.68
N ASN A 85 -4.16 11.41 -5.26
CA ASN A 85 -5.17 12.13 -4.49
C ASN A 85 -6.15 11.18 -3.81
N ASN A 86 -6.53 10.08 -4.48
CA ASN A 86 -7.36 9.05 -3.89
C ASN A 86 -6.64 8.33 -2.73
N LEU A 87 -5.41 7.85 -2.95
CA LEU A 87 -4.62 7.19 -1.90
C LEU A 87 -4.36 8.09 -0.68
N LYS A 88 -4.18 9.41 -0.89
CA LYS A 88 -3.96 10.36 0.20
C LYS A 88 -5.08 10.33 1.22
N LYS A 89 -6.34 10.13 0.79
CA LYS A 89 -7.48 10.04 1.72
C LYS A 89 -7.28 8.91 2.73
N GLY A 90 -6.93 7.71 2.26
CA GLY A 90 -6.62 6.58 3.13
C GLY A 90 -5.38 6.80 3.99
N TYR A 91 -4.33 7.38 3.42
CA TYR A 91 -3.12 7.74 4.18
C TYR A 91 -3.43 8.69 5.34
N ASP A 92 -4.17 9.77 5.08
CA ASP A 92 -4.51 10.77 6.08
C ASP A 92 -5.41 10.17 7.18
N THR A 93 -6.41 9.37 6.82
CA THR A 93 -7.25 8.64 7.80
C THR A 93 -6.41 7.70 8.67
N PHE A 94 -5.53 6.91 8.06
CA PHE A 94 -4.68 5.97 8.80
C PHE A 94 -3.72 6.68 9.75
N VAL A 95 -3.04 7.73 9.29
CA VAL A 95 -2.08 8.49 10.10
C VAL A 95 -2.78 9.22 11.26
N LYS A 96 -4.01 9.70 11.04
CA LYS A 96 -4.80 10.37 12.07
C LYS A 96 -5.26 9.40 13.16
N ASP A 97 -5.84 8.27 12.77
CA ASP A 97 -6.56 7.40 13.70
C ASP A 97 -5.73 6.21 14.19
N LEU A 98 -4.65 5.86 13.47
CA LEU A 98 -3.79 4.68 13.69
C LEU A 98 -4.56 3.36 13.80
N LYS A 99 -5.70 3.30 13.10
CA LYS A 99 -6.59 2.15 13.04
C LYS A 99 -6.60 1.56 11.64
N ALA A 100 -6.97 0.29 11.54
CA ALA A 100 -7.18 -0.35 10.26
C ALA A 100 -8.25 0.40 9.45
N LEU A 101 -7.99 0.62 8.17
CA LEU A 101 -8.91 1.24 7.22
C LEU A 101 -9.96 0.22 6.77
N ASP A 102 -11.21 0.66 6.64
CA ASP A 102 -12.21 -0.06 5.86
C ASP A 102 -12.04 0.34 4.39
N VAL A 103 -11.51 -0.56 3.57
CA VAL A 103 -11.17 -0.26 2.17
C VAL A 103 -12.09 -1.02 1.25
N GLN A 104 -12.83 -0.28 0.42
CA GLN A 104 -13.63 -0.84 -0.66
C GLN A 104 -13.10 -0.36 -2.01
N ILE A 105 -13.31 -1.14 -3.07
CA ILE A 105 -12.92 -0.75 -4.42
C ILE A 105 -14.19 -0.43 -5.21
N THR A 106 -14.27 0.79 -5.74
CA THR A 106 -15.40 1.24 -6.57
C THR A 106 -15.38 0.57 -7.94
N LYS A 107 -16.50 0.62 -8.69
CA LYS A 107 -16.58 0.05 -10.05
C LYS A 107 -15.48 0.57 -11.00
N ASN A 108 -15.01 1.79 -10.78
CA ASN A 108 -13.95 2.44 -11.57
C ASN A 108 -12.52 2.11 -11.08
N GLY A 109 -12.41 1.26 -10.06
CA GLY A 109 -11.13 0.85 -9.48
C GLY A 109 -10.58 1.80 -8.43
N ASP A 110 -11.27 2.87 -8.06
CA ASP A 110 -10.83 3.78 -7.00
C ASP A 110 -11.04 3.15 -5.62
N TYR A 111 -10.25 3.58 -4.65
CA TYR A 111 -10.40 3.20 -3.25
C TYR A 111 -11.41 4.11 -2.55
N SER A 112 -12.35 3.50 -1.83
CA SER A 112 -13.18 4.16 -0.84
C SER A 112 -12.66 3.80 0.55
N PHE A 113 -12.55 4.79 1.42
CA PHE A 113 -12.07 4.71 2.80
C PHE A 113 -13.15 5.20 3.76
#